data_AF-A0A2K3V1V2-F1
#
_entry.id   AF-A0A2K3V1V2-F1
#
_cell.length_a   1.000
_cell.length_b   1.000
_cell.length_c   1.000
_cell.angle_alpha   90.00
_cell.angle_beta   90.00
_cell.angle_gamma   90.00
#
_symmetry.space_group_name_H-M   'P 1'
#
loop_
_entity.id
_entity.type
_entity.pdbx_description
1 polymer ?
#
loop_
_entity_poly.entity_id
_entity_poly.type
_entity_poly.pdbx_seq_one_letter_code
_entity_poly.pdbx_strand_id
1 'polypeptide(L)' 'MTSAAACAYCHGSLDEFGCAIDHVIPLRSGGTHDLSHLVMACKPCNRAKWDRSESDVRRWLHGAASRL' A
#
# COMPACT_ATOMS: atom_id res chain seq x y z
N MET A 1 -11.28 0.61 -22.54
CA MET A 1 -10.74 1.47 -21.46
C MET A 1 -10.15 0.53 -20.42
N THR A 2 -8.84 0.30 -20.44
CA THR A 2 -8.18 -0.42 -19.36
C THR A 2 -8.01 0.56 -18.21
N SER A 3 -8.80 0.42 -17.15
CA SER A 3 -8.55 1.18 -15.92
C SER A 3 -7.13 0.85 -15.46
N ALA A 4 -6.29 1.88 -15.34
CA ALA A 4 -4.94 1.72 -14.80
C ALA A 4 -5.04 1.11 -13.39
N ALA A 5 -4.18 0.14 -13.10
CA ALA A 5 -4.18 -0.48 -11.79
C ALA A 5 -3.78 0.58 -10.73
N ALA A 6 -4.53 0.65 -9.63
CA ALA A 6 -4.34 1.65 -8.59
C ALA A 6 -3.71 1.04 -7.34
N CYS A 7 -2.89 1.83 -6.65
CA CYS A 7 -2.30 1.46 -5.36
C CYS A 7 -3.39 1.25 -4.31
N ALA A 8 -3.32 0.15 -3.55
CA ALA A 8 -4.27 -0.15 -2.48
C ALA A 8 -4.30 0.90 -1.35
N TYR A 9 -3.20 1.65 -1.16
CA TYR A 9 -3.04 2.61 -0.06
C TYR A 9 -3.36 4.05 -0.46
N CYS A 10 -2.67 4.59 -1.47
CA CYS A 10 -2.84 5.98 -1.89
C CYS A 10 -3.77 6.16 -3.10
N HIS A 11 -4.22 5.06 -3.72
CA HIS A 11 -5.05 5.06 -4.93
C HIS A 11 -4.41 5.74 -6.17
N GLY A 12 -3.13 6.10 -6.10
CA GLY A 12 -2.36 6.59 -7.25
C GLY A 12 -2.08 5.51 -8.29
N SER A 13 -1.76 5.94 -9.52
CA SER A 13 -1.48 5.07 -10.65
C SER A 13 -0.24 4.20 -10.42
N LEU A 14 -0.37 2.88 -10.55
CA LEU A 14 0.77 1.97 -10.45
C LEU A 14 1.69 2.03 -11.66
N ASP A 15 1.20 2.50 -12.81
CA ASP A 15 2.02 2.69 -14.01
C ASP A 15 3.06 3.79 -13.81
N GLU A 16 2.71 4.83 -13.05
CA GLU A 16 3.57 5.98 -12.78
C GLU A 16 4.60 5.69 -11.68
N PHE A 17 4.17 5.04 -10.59
CA PHE A 17 5.00 4.88 -9.39
C PHE A 17 5.61 3.48 -9.25
N GLY A 18 5.33 2.59 -10.20
CA GLY A 18 5.73 1.18 -10.18
C GLY A 18 4.96 0.36 -9.14
N CYS A 19 4.78 -0.92 -9.42
CA CYS A 19 4.03 -1.85 -8.57
C CYS A 19 4.94 -2.76 -7.73
N ALA A 20 4.48 -3.11 -6.54
CA ALA A 20 4.97 -4.22 -5.71
C ALA A 20 3.78 -4.96 -5.06
N ILE A 21 3.95 -6.27 -4.83
CA ILE A 21 3.04 -7.02 -3.97
C ILE A 21 3.42 -6.71 -2.53
N ASP A 22 2.44 -6.30 -1.72
CA ASP A 22 2.62 -6.03 -0.30
C ASP A 22 1.69 -6.90 0.54
N HIS A 23 2.19 -7.31 1.71
CA HIS A 23 1.42 -8.02 2.73
C HIS A 23 0.64 -7.01 3.57
N VAL A 24 -0.69 -7.02 3.48
CA VAL A 24 -1.57 -6.10 4.25
C VAL A 24 -1.24 -6.14 5.74
N ILE A 25 -1.09 -7.36 6.27
CA ILE A 25 -0.55 -7.63 7.60
C ILE A 25 0.92 -8.03 7.40
N PRO A 26 1.90 -7.32 8.00
CA PRO A 26 3.30 -7.70 7.89
C PRO A 26 3.55 -9.15 8.34
N LEU A 27 4.46 -9.86 7.68
CA LEU A 27 4.83 -11.24 8.06
C LEU A 27 5.23 -11.36 9.53
N ARG A 28 6.00 -10.39 10.06
CA ARG A 28 6.40 -10.35 11.49
C ARG A 28 5.23 -10.17 12.46
N SER A 29 4.08 -9.73 11.97
CA SER A 29 2.85 -9.50 12.73
C SER A 29 1.82 -10.61 12.46
N GLY A 30 2.21 -11.73 11.84
CA GLY A 30 1.35 -12.88 11.59
C GLY A 30 0.64 -12.86 10.23
N GLY A 31 1.07 -12.00 9.30
CA GLY A 31 0.58 -12.04 7.92
C GLY A 31 0.93 -13.35 7.21
N THR A 32 0.06 -13.80 6.32
CA THR A 32 0.26 -15.03 5.51
C THR A 32 0.47 -14.68 4.04
N HIS A 33 0.92 -15.66 3.25
CA HIS A 33 1.06 -15.53 1.79
C HIS A 33 -0.24 -15.81 1.02
N ASP A 34 -1.37 -15.89 1.72
CA ASP A 34 -2.68 -16.08 1.10
C ASP A 34 -3.05 -14.85 0.28
N LEU A 35 -3.67 -15.07 -0.89
CA LEU A 35 -4.06 -13.97 -1.78
C LEU A 35 -4.97 -12.93 -1.10
N SER A 36 -5.73 -13.33 -0.08
CA SER A 36 -6.56 -12.42 0.73
C SER A 36 -5.75 -11.42 1.59
N HIS A 37 -4.45 -11.68 1.80
CA HIS A 37 -3.55 -10.82 2.55
C HIS A 37 -2.53 -10.07 1.69
N LEU A 38 -2.63 -10.22 0.36
CA LEU A 38 -1.74 -9.57 -0.60
C LEU A 38 -2.48 -8.49 -1.38
N VAL A 39 -1.85 -7.33 -1.52
CA VAL A 39 -2.38 -6.22 -2.33
C VAL A 39 -1.30 -5.68 -3.27
N MET A 40 -1.73 -5.02 -4.33
CA MET A 40 -0.83 -4.22 -5.17
C MET A 40 -0.65 -2.83 -4.57
N ALA A 41 0.59 -2.46 -4.30
CA ALA A 41 0.95 -1.16 -3.77
C ALA A 41 1.99 -0.49 -4.65
N CYS A 42 1.98 0.83 -4.71
CA CYS A 42 3.07 1.55 -5.35
C CYS A 42 4.35 1.41 -4.52
N LYS A 43 5.52 1.43 -5.17
CA LYS A 43 6.81 1.29 -4.48
C LYS A 43 7.00 2.30 -3.32
N PRO A 44 6.62 3.58 -3.44
CA PRO A 44 6.69 4.53 -2.33
C PRO A 44 5.83 4.12 -1.13
N CYS A 45 4.57 3.74 -1.37
CA CYS A 45 3.67 3.33 -0.28
C CYS A 45 4.11 2.02 0.36
N ASN A 46 4.54 1.03 -0.42
CA ASN A 46 5.07 -0.23 0.11
C ASN A 46 6.28 0.02 1.02
N ARG A 47 7.25 0.84 0.58
CA ARG A 47 8.42 1.22 1.38
C ARG A 47 8.04 2.02 2.62
N ALA A 48 7.10 2.95 2.50
CA ALA A 48 6.62 3.72 3.63
C ALA A 48 5.87 2.83 4.62
N LYS A 49 5.09 1.84 4.16
CA LYS A 49 4.42 0.90 5.06
C LYS A 49 5.43 0.12 5.89
N TRP A 50 6.41 -0.48 5.23
CA TRP A 50 7.42 -1.33 5.86
C TRP A 50 6.74 -2.40 6.74
N ASP A 51 6.84 -2.26 8.06
CA ASP A 51 6.27 -3.16 9.06
C ASP A 51 5.07 -2.56 9.81
N ARG A 52 4.56 -1.42 9.36
CA ARG A 52 3.36 -0.79 9.88
C ARG A 52 2.10 -1.50 9.38
N SER A 53 1.03 -1.39 10.15
CA SER A 53 -0.27 -1.87 9.71
C SER A 53 -0.82 -1.00 8.57
N GLU A 54 -1.74 -1.54 7.76
CA GLU A 54 -2.44 -0.76 6.74
C GLU A 54 -3.11 0.50 7.32
N SER A 55 -3.74 0.38 8.50
CA SER A 55 -4.46 1.50 9.13
C SER A 55 -3.52 2.63 9.55
N ASP A 56 -2.31 2.31 10.02
CA ASP A 56 -1.28 3.30 10.34
C ASP A 56 -0.83 4.08 9.11
N VAL A 57 -0.63 3.38 7.98
CA VAL A 57 -0.22 4.00 6.72
C VAL A 57 -1.31 4.91 6.17
N ARG A 58 -2.58 4.45 6.17
CA ARG A 58 -3.71 5.27 5.75
C ARG A 58 -3.81 6.54 6.59
N ARG A 59 -3.69 6.40 7.92
CA ARG A 59 -3.71 7.55 8.84
C ARG A 59 -2.57 8.53 8.54
N TRP A 60 -1.36 8.03 8.28
CA TRP A 60 -0.22 8.85 7.91
C TRP A 60 -0.45 9.60 6.59
N LEU A 61 -0.94 8.92 5.55
CA LEU A 61 -1.24 9.52 4.25
C LEU A 61 -2.29 10.64 4.37
N HIS A 62 -3.39 10.38 5.07
CA HIS A 62 -4.42 11.40 5.32
C HIS A 62 -3.86 12.61 6.10
N GLY A 63 -3.05 12.36 7.13
CA GLY A 63 -2.43 13.42 7.92
C GLY A 63 -1.30 14.17 7.22
N ALA A 64 -0.66 13.57 6.21
CA ALA A 64 0.33 14.25 5.36
C ALA A 64 -0.36 15.17 4.35
N ALA A 65 -1.48 14.73 3.77
CA ALA A 65 -2.30 15.56 2.88
C ALA A 65 -2.89 16.79 3.60
N SER A 66 -3.24 16.69 4.89
CA SER A 66 -3.73 17.83 5.68
C SER A 66 -2.66 18.86 6.08
N ARG A 67 -1.38 18.63 5.74
CA ARG A 67 -0.25 19.51 6.08
C ARG A 67 0.32 20.25 4.86
N LEU A 68 -0.32 20.10 3.71
CA LEU A 68 -0.03 20.78 2.44
C LEU A 68 -1.19 21.74 2.13
#